data_AF-A0A535E1N4-F1
#
_entry.id   AF-A0A535E1N4-F1
#
_cell.length_a   1.000
_cell.length_b   1.000
_cell.length_c   1.000
_cell.angle_alpha   90.00
_cell.angle_beta   90.00
_cell.angle_gamma   90.00
#
_symmetry.space_group_name_H-M   'P 1'
#
loop_
_entity.id
_entity.type
_entity.pdbx_description
1 polymer ?
#
loop_
_entity_poly.entity_id
_entity_poly.type
_entity_poly.pdbx_seq_one_letter_code
_entity_poly.pdbx_strand_id
1 'polypeptide(L)'
;AGADAVFAQGVEAGGHVRGTTPIWELLPDTVRALQPLPVLASGGIGDGAGLARAIQFGAQGVSLGTRFVACDEAWLHPAYKQRIVGARAEDTVLNELYDGDWPNAPHRTLRNKTFAEWEAAGSPPPGSRPGEGTTIGRRTNAMGERVEWMRYAIGTAPPDFDGDIEYAPLWAGTSCSDVNDIKPAERIVSDLVREAEAELTR
;
A
#
# COMPACT_ATOMS: atom_id res chain seq x y z
N ALA A 1 -8.88 -2.97 25.90
CA ALA A 1 -7.65 -2.79 25.12
C ALA A 1 -6.94 -1.45 25.38
N GLY A 2 -7.65 -0.36 25.74
CA GLY A 2 -6.99 0.86 26.24
C GLY A 2 -6.16 1.63 25.21
N ALA A 3 -6.54 1.54 23.92
CA ALA A 3 -5.87 2.27 22.85
C ALA A 3 -6.12 3.78 22.95
N ASP A 4 -5.15 4.58 22.49
CA ASP A 4 -5.23 6.06 22.46
C ASP A 4 -5.78 6.62 21.13
N ALA A 5 -5.76 5.81 20.07
CA ALA A 5 -6.36 6.12 18.77
C ALA A 5 -6.61 4.83 17.98
N VAL A 6 -7.41 4.91 16.92
CA VAL A 6 -7.70 3.80 15.99
C VAL A 6 -7.49 4.24 14.55
N PHE A 7 -6.89 3.37 13.74
CA PHE A 7 -6.89 3.53 12.28
C PHE A 7 -8.07 2.77 11.67
N ALA A 8 -8.98 3.48 10.99
CA ALA A 8 -10.01 2.89 10.16
C ALA A 8 -9.45 2.63 8.75
N GLN A 9 -9.23 1.36 8.40
CA GLN A 9 -8.66 0.97 7.11
C GLN A 9 -9.78 0.53 6.16
N GLY A 10 -9.96 1.26 5.05
CA GLY A 10 -10.84 0.87 3.96
C GLY A 10 -10.21 -0.19 3.04
N VAL A 11 -11.07 -0.86 2.25
CA VAL A 11 -10.68 -1.91 1.29
C VAL A 11 -9.73 -1.43 0.18
N GLU A 12 -9.61 -0.11 0.02
CA GLU A 12 -8.75 0.60 -0.92
C GLU A 12 -7.26 0.57 -0.54
N ALA A 13 -6.92 0.24 0.71
CA ALA A 13 -5.54 0.25 1.19
C ALA A 13 -4.64 -0.75 0.44
N GLY A 14 -3.33 -0.46 0.43
CA GLY A 14 -2.29 -1.38 -0.05
C GLY A 14 -1.79 -2.30 1.06
N GLY A 15 -1.14 -3.41 0.70
CA GLY A 15 -0.70 -4.40 1.68
C GLY A 15 -1.87 -5.23 2.22
N HIS A 16 -1.75 -5.79 3.42
CA HIS A 16 -2.81 -6.60 4.01
C HIS A 16 -4.08 -5.79 4.30
N VAL A 17 -5.21 -6.30 3.82
CA VAL A 17 -6.53 -5.68 3.89
C VAL A 17 -7.56 -6.75 4.22
N ARG A 18 -7.98 -6.80 5.49
CA ARG A 18 -9.02 -7.73 5.94
C ARG A 18 -10.43 -7.16 5.79
N GLY A 19 -10.57 -5.84 5.88
CA GLY A 19 -11.86 -5.16 5.74
C GLY A 19 -12.34 -5.18 4.29
N THR A 20 -13.65 -5.27 4.09
CA THR A 20 -14.29 -5.25 2.76
C THR A 20 -15.05 -3.95 2.49
N THR A 21 -15.14 -3.06 3.48
CA THR A 21 -15.88 -1.80 3.41
C THR A 21 -15.00 -0.68 2.85
N PRO A 22 -15.48 0.12 1.89
CA PRO A 22 -14.82 1.34 1.43
C PRO A 22 -14.58 2.34 2.58
N ILE A 23 -13.45 3.05 2.55
CA ILE A 23 -13.09 3.99 3.63
C ILE A 23 -14.18 5.03 3.88
N TRP A 24 -14.84 5.52 2.82
CA TRP A 24 -15.85 6.57 2.93
C TRP A 24 -17.19 6.09 3.49
N GLU A 25 -17.42 4.78 3.49
CA GLU A 25 -18.58 4.15 4.15
C GLU A 25 -18.23 3.75 5.58
N LEU A 26 -17.01 3.27 5.82
CA LEU A 26 -16.54 2.80 7.13
C LEU A 26 -16.34 3.95 8.13
N LEU A 27 -15.77 5.06 7.67
CA LEU A 27 -15.25 6.11 8.54
C LEU A 27 -16.32 6.79 9.41
N PRO A 28 -17.50 7.21 8.91
CA PRO A 28 -18.48 7.95 9.71
C PRO A 28 -19.03 7.12 10.87
N ASP A 29 -19.29 5.83 10.63
CA ASP A 29 -19.79 4.93 11.65
C ASP A 29 -18.70 4.58 12.68
N THR A 30 -17.44 4.43 12.23
CA THR A 30 -16.31 4.20 13.13
C THR A 30 -16.07 5.40 14.05
N VAL A 31 -16.06 6.62 13.51
CA VAL A 31 -15.93 7.86 14.29
C VAL A 31 -17.05 7.95 15.33
N ARG A 32 -18.30 7.70 14.95
CA ARG A 32 -19.45 7.75 15.86
C ARG A 32 -19.36 6.71 16.97
N ALA A 33 -18.95 5.48 16.63
CA ALA A 33 -18.91 4.37 17.57
C ALA A 33 -17.78 4.49 18.61
N LEU A 34 -16.69 5.19 18.27
CA LEU A 34 -15.49 5.24 19.09
C LEU A 34 -15.32 6.52 19.90
N GLN A 35 -16.23 7.49 19.80
CA GLN A 35 -16.12 8.73 20.57
C GLN A 35 -15.96 8.46 22.08
N PRO A 36 -15.06 9.18 22.78
CA PRO A 36 -14.24 10.31 22.31
C PRO A 36 -12.86 9.91 21.74
N LEU A 37 -12.62 8.63 21.46
CA LEU A 37 -11.33 8.14 20.96
C LEU A 37 -11.04 8.66 19.54
N PRO A 38 -9.85 9.24 19.27
CA PRO A 38 -9.46 9.65 17.93
C PRO A 38 -9.43 8.52 16.91
N VAL A 39 -9.92 8.81 15.70
CA VAL A 39 -9.92 7.91 14.55
C VAL A 39 -9.13 8.55 13.40
N LEU A 40 -8.19 7.80 12.83
CA LEU A 40 -7.44 8.17 11.63
C LEU A 40 -7.94 7.34 10.44
N ALA A 41 -8.19 7.99 9.31
CA ALA A 41 -8.63 7.32 8.09
C ALA A 41 -7.44 6.73 7.32
N SER A 42 -7.58 5.54 6.73
CA SER A 42 -6.54 4.86 5.98
C SER A 42 -7.10 4.11 4.78
N GLY A 43 -6.38 4.12 3.66
CA GLY A 43 -6.79 3.49 2.41
C GLY A 43 -7.52 4.45 1.47
N GLY A 44 -7.14 4.47 0.19
CA GLY A 44 -7.80 5.30 -0.84
C GLY A 44 -7.54 6.80 -0.73
N ILE A 45 -6.62 7.24 0.13
CA ILE A 45 -6.24 8.65 0.31
C ILE A 45 -4.81 8.82 -0.23
N GLY A 46 -4.61 9.80 -1.13
CA GLY A 46 -3.32 10.09 -1.74
C GLY A 46 -2.96 11.57 -1.87
N ASP A 47 -3.92 12.48 -1.70
CA ASP A 47 -3.78 13.92 -1.87
C ASP A 47 -4.50 14.73 -0.77
N GLY A 48 -4.43 16.07 -0.86
CA GLY A 48 -5.06 16.94 0.12
C GLY A 48 -6.60 16.92 0.07
N ALA A 49 -7.20 16.63 -1.08
CA ALA A 49 -8.65 16.49 -1.19
C ALA A 49 -9.16 15.28 -0.39
N GLY A 50 -8.46 14.15 -0.48
CA GLY A 50 -8.74 12.99 0.36
C GLY A 50 -8.54 13.27 1.86
N LEU A 51 -7.51 14.04 2.24
CA LEU A 51 -7.31 14.48 3.63
C LEU A 51 -8.46 15.36 4.12
N ALA A 52 -8.85 16.38 3.36
CA ALA A 52 -9.98 17.26 3.70
C ALA A 52 -11.28 16.44 3.88
N ARG A 53 -11.55 15.52 2.96
CA ARG A 53 -12.71 14.63 3.03
C ARG A 53 -12.70 13.78 4.31
N ALA A 54 -11.56 13.22 4.70
CA ALA A 54 -11.45 12.45 5.94
C ALA A 54 -11.77 13.30 7.18
N ILE A 55 -11.27 14.54 7.24
CA ILE A 55 -11.56 15.50 8.32
C ILE A 55 -13.07 15.83 8.35
N GLN A 56 -13.69 16.06 7.19
CA GLN A 56 -15.14 16.32 7.10
C GLN A 56 -15.99 15.14 7.60
N PHE A 57 -15.51 13.90 7.45
CA PHE A 57 -16.14 12.71 8.03
C PHE A 57 -15.79 12.47 9.50
N GLY A 58 -15.08 13.40 10.14
CA GLY A 58 -14.81 13.42 11.57
C GLY A 58 -13.53 12.69 11.99
N ALA A 59 -12.67 12.29 11.05
CA ALA A 59 -11.34 11.79 11.38
C ALA A 59 -10.44 12.91 11.93
N GLN A 60 -9.53 12.55 12.84
CA GLN A 60 -8.51 13.47 13.39
C GLN A 60 -7.20 13.44 12.58
N GLY A 61 -7.12 12.62 11.54
CA GLY A 61 -5.96 12.53 10.66
C GLY A 61 -6.10 11.40 9.64
N VAL A 62 -5.04 11.20 8.87
CA VAL A 62 -4.95 10.15 7.84
C VAL A 62 -3.66 9.35 7.97
N SER A 63 -3.69 8.11 7.48
CA SER A 63 -2.51 7.26 7.29
C SER A 63 -2.33 6.96 5.80
N LEU A 64 -1.19 7.36 5.25
CA LEU A 64 -0.91 7.29 3.82
C LEU A 64 0.25 6.32 3.58
N GLY A 65 -0.04 5.18 2.95
CA GLY A 65 1.01 4.22 2.53
C GLY A 65 1.54 4.55 1.14
N THR A 66 0.69 4.33 0.12
CA THR A 66 1.05 4.45 -1.30
C THR A 66 1.72 5.80 -1.65
N ARG A 67 1.22 6.91 -1.11
CA ARG A 67 1.77 8.26 -1.33
C ARG A 67 3.24 8.38 -0.90
N PHE A 68 3.62 7.73 0.20
CA PHE A 68 4.99 7.74 0.73
C PHE A 68 5.88 6.62 0.18
N VAL A 69 5.35 5.65 -0.57
CA VAL A 69 6.19 4.77 -1.39
C VAL A 69 6.97 5.59 -2.42
N ALA A 70 6.32 6.62 -2.99
CA ALA A 70 6.90 7.56 -3.95
C ALA A 70 7.48 8.82 -3.26
N CYS A 71 8.20 8.68 -2.14
CA CYS A 71 9.03 9.75 -1.60
C CYS A 71 10.52 9.45 -1.75
N ASP A 72 11.37 10.47 -1.70
CA ASP A 72 12.83 10.32 -1.87
C ASP A 72 13.44 9.45 -0.77
N GLU A 73 12.98 9.65 0.46
CA GLU A 73 13.48 9.02 1.67
C GLU A 73 13.09 7.54 1.79
N ALA A 74 12.07 7.09 1.06
CA ALA A 74 11.67 5.68 1.06
C ALA A 74 12.82 4.83 0.52
N TRP A 75 13.33 3.91 1.35
CA TRP A 75 14.41 2.99 0.98
C TRP A 75 13.86 1.84 0.13
N LEU A 76 13.45 2.18 -1.08
CA LEU A 76 12.76 1.30 -2.03
C LEU A 76 13.43 1.42 -3.40
N HIS A 77 13.38 0.33 -4.16
CA HIS A 77 13.90 0.27 -5.51
C HIS A 77 13.28 1.39 -6.38
N PRO A 78 14.09 2.21 -7.08
CA PRO A 78 13.59 3.33 -7.86
C PRO A 78 12.50 2.95 -8.87
N ALA A 79 12.62 1.77 -9.50
CA ALA A 79 11.59 1.28 -10.43
C ALA A 79 10.25 1.00 -9.73
N TYR A 80 10.22 0.60 -8.45
CA TYR A 80 8.97 0.44 -7.71
C TYR A 80 8.29 1.79 -7.48
N LYS A 81 9.06 2.82 -7.11
CA LYS A 81 8.52 4.19 -6.99
C LYS A 81 7.92 4.68 -8.31
N GLN A 82 8.61 4.44 -9.42
CA GLN A 82 8.12 4.76 -10.77
C GLN A 82 6.87 3.95 -11.15
N ARG A 83 6.79 2.67 -10.74
CA ARG A 83 5.59 1.85 -10.94
C ARG A 83 4.39 2.41 -10.21
N ILE A 84 4.55 2.96 -8.99
CA ILE A 84 3.47 3.68 -8.30
C ILE A 84 3.03 4.92 -9.09
N VAL A 85 3.98 5.76 -9.51
CA VAL A 85 3.67 7.02 -10.24
C VAL A 85 2.95 6.77 -11.56
N GLY A 86 3.29 5.67 -12.24
CA GLY A 86 2.68 5.29 -13.51
C GLY A 86 1.38 4.49 -13.39
N ALA A 87 0.95 4.13 -12.17
CA ALA A 87 -0.20 3.25 -11.96
C ALA A 87 -1.50 4.02 -11.72
N ARG A 88 -2.61 3.32 -11.96
CA ARG A 88 -3.97 3.75 -11.62
C ARG A 88 -4.65 2.70 -10.73
N ALA A 89 -5.80 3.05 -10.18
CA ALA A 89 -6.55 2.19 -9.25
C ALA A 89 -6.84 0.80 -9.84
N GLU A 90 -7.16 0.74 -11.14
CA GLU A 90 -7.43 -0.47 -11.91
C GLU A 90 -6.21 -1.38 -12.10
N ASP A 91 -5.00 -0.83 -11.96
CA ASP A 91 -3.75 -1.61 -11.97
C ASP A 91 -3.53 -2.34 -10.65
N THR A 92 -4.32 -2.04 -9.61
CA THR A 92 -4.26 -2.74 -8.32
C THR A 92 -5.20 -3.95 -8.30
N VAL A 93 -4.86 -4.95 -7.50
CA VAL A 93 -5.69 -6.14 -7.32
C VAL A 93 -5.66 -6.61 -5.86
N LEU A 94 -6.84 -6.84 -5.28
CA LEU A 94 -7.00 -7.49 -3.99
C LEU A 94 -6.96 -9.00 -4.18
N ASN A 95 -6.01 -9.68 -3.54
CA ASN A 95 -5.70 -11.09 -3.76
C ASN A 95 -5.04 -11.72 -2.53
N GLU A 96 -4.65 -13.00 -2.63
CA GLU A 96 -4.01 -13.77 -1.54
C GLU A 96 -2.69 -14.42 -1.99
N LEU A 97 -2.00 -13.83 -2.97
CA LEU A 97 -0.81 -14.42 -3.58
C LEU A 97 0.41 -14.48 -2.65
N TYR A 98 0.66 -13.39 -1.93
CA TYR A 98 1.76 -13.23 -0.97
C TYR A 98 1.28 -13.49 0.46
N ASP A 99 1.03 -14.75 0.80
CA ASP A 99 0.52 -15.15 2.12
C ASP A 99 1.59 -15.29 3.20
N GLY A 100 2.85 -15.59 2.84
CA GLY A 100 3.96 -15.63 3.80
C GLY A 100 3.71 -16.54 4.99
N ASP A 101 3.16 -17.74 4.73
CA ASP A 101 2.70 -18.72 5.72
C ASP A 101 1.52 -18.27 6.59
N TRP A 102 0.86 -17.16 6.25
CA TRP A 102 -0.34 -16.67 6.92
C TRP A 102 -1.59 -16.99 6.09
N PRO A 103 -2.33 -18.07 6.40
CA PRO A 103 -3.50 -18.45 5.61
C PRO A 103 -4.61 -17.39 5.72
N ASN A 104 -5.33 -17.16 4.61
CA ASN A 104 -6.38 -16.13 4.50
C ASN A 104 -5.85 -14.72 4.80
N ALA A 105 -4.76 -14.34 4.12
CA ALA A 105 -4.10 -13.04 4.25
C ALA A 105 -4.40 -12.16 3.01
N PRO A 106 -5.65 -11.66 2.84
CA PRO A 106 -5.99 -10.80 1.72
C PRO A 106 -5.13 -9.53 1.73
N HIS A 107 -4.62 -9.15 0.56
CA HIS A 107 -3.77 -7.99 0.38
C HIS A 107 -3.92 -7.37 -1.01
N ARG A 108 -3.57 -6.10 -1.12
CA ARG A 108 -3.59 -5.35 -2.38
C ARG A 108 -2.19 -4.98 -2.85
N THR A 109 -1.93 -5.33 -4.10
CA THR A 109 -0.69 -5.01 -4.83
C THR A 109 -1.03 -4.42 -6.20
N LEU A 110 -0.06 -3.81 -6.86
CA LEU A 110 -0.10 -3.66 -8.30
C LEU A 110 -0.06 -5.04 -8.97
N ARG A 111 -0.73 -5.15 -10.11
CA ARG A 111 -0.53 -6.25 -11.06
C ARG A 111 0.91 -6.19 -11.59
N ASN A 112 1.57 -7.32 -11.57
CA ASN A 112 2.95 -7.51 -12.02
C ASN A 112 3.09 -8.89 -12.70
N LYS A 113 4.29 -9.26 -13.16
CA LYS A 113 4.53 -10.56 -13.80
C LYS A 113 4.25 -11.74 -12.87
N THR A 114 4.64 -11.65 -11.60
CA THR A 114 4.37 -12.72 -10.61
C THR A 114 2.89 -13.00 -10.47
N PHE A 115 2.06 -11.95 -10.38
CA PHE A 115 0.61 -12.05 -10.32
C PHE A 115 0.01 -12.57 -11.62
N ALA A 116 0.42 -12.02 -12.77
CA ALA A 116 -0.14 -12.41 -14.07
C ALA A 116 0.12 -13.90 -14.39
N GLU A 117 1.32 -14.39 -14.10
CA GLU A 117 1.65 -15.81 -14.29
C GLU A 117 0.87 -16.72 -13.33
N TRP A 118 0.64 -16.27 -12.08
CA TRP A 118 -0.18 -17.01 -11.11
C TRP A 118 -1.66 -17.06 -11.51
N GLU A 119 -2.22 -15.91 -11.93
CA GLU A 119 -3.61 -15.80 -12.41
C GLU A 119 -3.81 -16.68 -13.66
N ALA A 120 -2.87 -16.64 -14.61
CA ALA A 120 -2.91 -17.48 -15.82
C ALA A 120 -2.84 -18.99 -15.52
N ALA A 121 -2.23 -19.39 -14.41
CA ALA A 121 -2.19 -20.79 -13.95
C ALA A 121 -3.45 -21.22 -13.20
N GLY A 122 -4.47 -20.37 -13.09
CA GLY A 122 -5.71 -20.65 -12.37
C GLY A 122 -5.61 -20.42 -10.86
N SER A 123 -4.69 -19.55 -10.43
CA SER A 123 -4.51 -19.15 -9.03
C SER A 123 -4.28 -20.32 -8.06
N PRO A 124 -3.32 -21.23 -8.34
CA PRO A 124 -3.07 -22.39 -7.49
C PRO A 124 -2.63 -22.01 -6.06
N PRO A 125 -2.90 -22.88 -5.06
CA PRO A 125 -2.50 -22.66 -3.67
C PRO A 125 -0.97 -22.78 -3.48
N PRO A 126 -0.43 -22.38 -2.31
CA PRO A 126 0.95 -22.64 -1.93
C PRO A 126 1.40 -24.08 -2.19
N GLY A 127 2.64 -24.25 -2.62
CA GLY A 127 3.23 -25.51 -3.05
C GLY A 127 2.92 -25.89 -4.51
N SER A 128 2.02 -25.18 -5.18
CA SER A 128 1.64 -25.40 -6.58
C SER A 128 1.75 -24.13 -7.44
N ARG A 129 2.33 -23.05 -6.92
CA ARG A 129 2.41 -21.78 -7.65
C ARG A 129 3.54 -21.80 -8.70
N PRO A 130 3.35 -21.18 -9.88
CA PRO A 130 4.37 -21.11 -10.91
C PRO A 130 5.70 -20.51 -10.41
N GLY A 131 6.79 -21.28 -10.46
CA GLY A 131 8.11 -20.80 -10.03
C GLY A 131 8.24 -20.58 -8.52
N GLU A 132 7.35 -21.16 -7.72
CA GLU A 132 7.50 -21.18 -6.26
C GLU A 132 8.82 -21.84 -5.85
N GLY A 133 9.50 -21.27 -4.84
CA GLY A 133 10.81 -21.73 -4.40
C GLY A 133 11.97 -21.36 -5.34
N THR A 134 11.72 -20.64 -6.44
CA THR A 134 12.78 -20.09 -7.29
C THR A 134 13.20 -18.70 -6.82
N THR A 135 14.47 -18.33 -7.07
CA THR A 135 14.94 -16.97 -6.79
C THR A 135 14.51 -15.98 -7.88
N ILE A 136 14.14 -14.77 -7.48
CA ILE A 136 13.85 -13.63 -8.36
C ILE A 136 15.00 -12.61 -8.42
N GLY A 137 16.11 -12.88 -7.75
CA GLY A 137 17.24 -11.97 -7.59
C GLY A 137 17.78 -12.00 -6.17
N ARG A 138 18.72 -11.12 -5.84
CA ARG A 138 19.36 -10.99 -4.53
C ARG A 138 19.14 -9.60 -3.95
N ARG A 139 19.13 -9.52 -2.62
CA ARG A 139 19.06 -8.27 -1.85
C ARG A 139 19.93 -8.34 -0.61
N THR A 140 20.26 -7.20 -0.02
CA THR A 140 20.82 -7.14 1.32
C THR A 140 19.72 -7.29 2.36
N ASN A 141 19.90 -8.20 3.33
CA ASN A 141 18.99 -8.36 4.46
C ASN A 141 19.30 -7.35 5.59
N ALA A 142 18.51 -7.38 6.67
CA ALA A 142 18.72 -6.49 7.83
C ALA A 142 20.07 -6.70 8.55
N MET A 143 20.76 -7.81 8.31
CA MET A 143 22.08 -8.14 8.88
C MET A 143 23.24 -7.71 7.95
N GLY A 144 22.95 -7.09 6.80
CA GLY A 144 23.96 -6.66 5.84
C GLY A 144 24.45 -7.76 4.89
N GLU A 145 23.81 -8.92 4.89
CA GLU A 145 24.21 -10.06 4.07
C GLU A 145 23.46 -10.07 2.74
N ARG A 146 24.17 -10.43 1.67
CA ARG A 146 23.56 -10.63 0.35
C ARG A 146 22.86 -11.99 0.32
N VAL A 147 21.53 -11.97 0.28
CA VAL A 147 20.70 -13.18 0.27
C VAL A 147 19.85 -13.25 -0.98
N GLU A 148 19.46 -14.46 -1.36
CA GLU A 148 18.50 -14.67 -2.44
C GLU A 148 17.10 -14.26 -1.99
N TRP A 149 16.38 -13.57 -2.87
CA TRP A 149 14.97 -13.29 -2.71
C TRP A 149 14.18 -14.36 -3.45
N MET A 150 13.34 -15.10 -2.73
CA MET A 150 12.47 -16.12 -3.31
C MET A 150 11.18 -15.54 -3.90
N ARG A 151 10.74 -16.07 -5.04
CA ARG A 151 9.43 -15.75 -5.62
C ARG A 151 8.33 -16.00 -4.59
N TYR A 152 7.31 -15.13 -4.57
CA TYR A 152 6.22 -15.11 -3.58
C TYR A 152 6.60 -14.74 -2.14
N ALA A 153 7.87 -14.45 -1.86
CA ALA A 153 8.25 -13.97 -0.53
C ALA A 153 7.65 -12.59 -0.23
N ILE A 154 7.27 -12.38 1.02
CA ILE A 154 6.79 -11.10 1.53
C ILE A 154 7.96 -10.10 1.69
N GLY A 155 7.71 -8.83 1.37
CA GLY A 155 8.69 -7.75 1.56
C GLY A 155 8.59 -6.66 0.50
N THR A 156 9.46 -5.66 0.59
CA THR A 156 9.56 -4.54 -0.35
C THR A 156 10.96 -4.48 -0.96
N ALA A 157 11.05 -4.37 -2.29
CA ALA A 157 12.33 -4.38 -2.99
C ALA A 157 13.20 -3.19 -2.57
N PRO A 158 14.40 -3.39 -1.99
CA PRO A 158 15.31 -2.32 -1.65
C PRO A 158 16.06 -1.82 -2.88
N PRO A 159 16.76 -0.66 -2.77
CA PRO A 159 17.53 -0.10 -3.87
C PRO A 159 18.62 -1.02 -4.44
N ASP A 160 19.16 -1.92 -3.62
CA ASP A 160 20.22 -2.85 -4.03
C ASP A 160 19.69 -4.17 -4.59
N PHE A 161 18.37 -4.37 -4.70
CA PHE A 161 17.81 -5.55 -5.34
C PHE A 161 18.26 -5.61 -6.81
N ASP A 162 18.83 -6.74 -7.23
CA ASP A 162 19.40 -6.91 -8.58
C ASP A 162 18.51 -7.69 -9.55
N GLY A 163 17.32 -8.08 -9.11
CA GLY A 163 16.35 -8.83 -9.91
C GLY A 163 15.39 -7.94 -10.70
N ASP A 164 14.52 -8.59 -11.48
CA ASP A 164 13.42 -7.89 -12.16
C ASP A 164 12.32 -7.55 -11.16
N ILE A 165 12.09 -6.25 -10.99
CA ILE A 165 11.12 -5.68 -10.04
C ILE A 165 9.69 -6.19 -10.29
N GLU A 166 9.37 -6.56 -11.53
CA GLU A 166 8.04 -7.08 -11.90
C GLU A 166 7.76 -8.47 -11.34
N TYR A 167 8.77 -9.14 -10.78
CA TYR A 167 8.58 -10.37 -10.01
C TYR A 167 8.50 -10.15 -8.48
N ALA A 168 8.88 -8.97 -7.99
CA ALA A 168 8.83 -8.63 -6.57
C ALA A 168 7.43 -8.11 -6.16
N PRO A 169 7.04 -8.23 -4.88
CA PRO A 169 5.77 -7.66 -4.41
C PRO A 169 5.75 -6.13 -4.55
N LEU A 170 4.71 -5.61 -5.21
CA LEU A 170 4.49 -4.18 -5.40
C LEU A 170 3.24 -3.73 -4.62
N TRP A 171 3.35 -3.56 -3.31
CA TRP A 171 2.22 -3.14 -2.46
C TRP A 171 1.70 -1.76 -2.86
N ALA A 172 0.41 -1.65 -3.11
CA ALA A 172 -0.19 -0.38 -3.51
C ALA A 172 -1.67 -0.36 -3.19
N GLY A 173 -2.13 0.75 -2.61
CA GLY A 173 -3.55 1.07 -2.53
C GLY A 173 -4.05 1.68 -3.83
N THR A 174 -5.37 1.80 -3.96
CA THR A 174 -5.99 2.45 -5.13
C THR A 174 -5.64 3.95 -5.26
N SER A 175 -5.15 4.55 -4.16
CA SER A 175 -4.63 5.93 -4.14
C SER A 175 -3.35 6.15 -4.95
N CYS A 176 -2.78 5.11 -5.57
CA CYS A 176 -1.74 5.31 -6.60
C CYS A 176 -2.22 6.24 -7.73
N SER A 177 -3.53 6.31 -7.99
CA SER A 177 -4.11 7.25 -8.96
C SER A 177 -3.79 8.72 -8.67
N ASP A 178 -3.58 9.07 -7.40
CA ASP A 178 -3.31 10.43 -6.93
C ASP A 178 -1.79 10.70 -6.79
N VAL A 179 -0.96 9.66 -6.99
CA VAL A 179 0.49 9.74 -6.87
C VAL A 179 1.09 9.97 -8.25
N ASN A 180 1.42 11.23 -8.56
CA ASN A 180 1.89 11.64 -9.90
C ASN A 180 3.36 12.09 -9.94
N ASP A 181 4.07 12.01 -8.82
CA ASP A 181 5.44 12.49 -8.67
C ASP A 181 6.23 11.71 -7.62
N ILE A 182 7.55 11.83 -7.66
CA ILE A 182 8.46 11.44 -6.58
C ILE A 182 9.07 12.73 -6.05
N LYS A 183 8.95 12.97 -4.73
CA LYS A 183 9.43 14.19 -4.09
C LYS A 183 9.76 13.94 -2.61
N PRO A 184 10.47 14.87 -1.94
CA PRO A 184 10.79 14.74 -0.53
C PRO A 184 9.54 14.64 0.33
N ALA A 185 9.59 13.85 1.40
CA ALA A 185 8.48 13.64 2.32
C ALA A 185 7.95 14.96 2.90
N GLU A 186 8.84 15.91 3.20
CA GLU A 186 8.47 17.26 3.66
C GLU A 186 7.55 17.97 2.66
N ARG A 187 7.84 17.85 1.36
CA ARG A 187 7.02 18.45 0.30
C ARG A 187 5.68 17.76 0.16
N ILE A 188 5.64 16.44 0.26
CA ILE A 188 4.38 15.68 0.31
C ILE A 188 3.50 16.20 1.45
N VAL A 189 4.02 16.29 2.67
CA VAL A 189 3.26 16.77 3.84
C VAL A 189 2.79 18.21 3.64
N SER A 190 3.66 19.09 3.16
CA SER A 190 3.32 20.50 2.92
C SER A 190 2.21 20.66 1.88
N ASP A 191 2.27 19.88 0.79
CA ASP A 191 1.25 19.90 -0.26
C ASP A 191 -0.09 19.38 0.24
N LEU A 192 -0.09 18.25 0.97
CA LEU A 192 -1.31 17.68 1.57
C LEU A 192 -2.03 18.70 2.45
N VAL A 193 -1.30 19.40 3.33
CA VAL A 193 -1.88 20.41 4.23
C VAL A 193 -2.43 21.59 3.43
N ARG A 194 -1.63 22.16 2.54
CA ARG A 194 -2.02 23.31 1.71
C ARG A 194 -3.28 23.01 0.88
N GLU A 195 -3.33 21.84 0.25
CA GLU A 195 -4.46 21.39 -0.55
C GLU A 195 -5.70 21.13 0.31
N ALA A 196 -5.54 20.48 1.46
CA ALA A 196 -6.66 20.24 2.37
C ALA A 196 -7.25 21.55 2.93
N GLU A 197 -6.43 22.52 3.31
CA GLU A 197 -6.88 23.85 3.74
C GLU A 197 -7.67 24.57 2.64
N ALA A 198 -7.20 24.48 1.39
CA ALA A 198 -7.90 25.05 0.25
C ALA A 198 -9.26 24.38 -0.01
N GLU A 199 -9.38 23.06 0.19
CA GLU A 199 -10.67 22.36 0.05
C GLU A 199 -11.63 22.64 1.21
N LEU A 200 -11.13 22.77 2.45
CA LEU A 200 -11.96 23.05 3.63
C LEU A 200 -12.48 24.48 3.70
N THR A 201 -11.92 25.39 2.91
CA THR A 201 -12.31 26.82 2.86
C THR A 201 -13.17 27.19 1.66
N ARG A 202 -13.48 26.23 0.77
CA ARG A 202 -14.45 26.39 -0.32
C ARG A 202 -15.89 26.25 0.20
#